data_AF-A0A925BNW8-F1
#
_entry.id   AF-A0A925BNW8-F1
#
_cell.length_a   1.000
_cell.length_b   1.000
_cell.length_c   1.000
_cell.angle_alpha   90.00
_cell.angle_beta   90.00
_cell.angle_gamma   90.00
#
_symmetry.space_group_name_H-M   'P 1'
#
loop_
_entity.id
_entity.type
_entity.pdbx_description
1 polymer ?
#
loop_
_entity_poly.entity_id
_entity_poly.type
_entity_poly.pdbx_seq_one_letter_code
_entity_poly.pdbx_strand_id
1 'polypeptide(L)'
;MTTTSFIRVAVVCSLLFTAPVAWAAEPWADVKFAPQDGLELWLDASRIAAAREADKLPKLKSGDRLTEWHDASGAKRHVTQGDPKKQPKLVQVGSADAASSSPEVGWVLRFDGEDDHLRVLGVKRKLTDFTLFLVAAPHSNFGD
;
A
#
# COMPACT_ATOMS: atom_id res chain seq x y z
N MET A 1 -32.72 -68.73 9.23
CA MET A 1 -32.99 -67.37 9.75
C MET A 1 -31.82 -66.49 9.38
N THR A 2 -31.96 -65.70 8.31
CA THR A 2 -30.93 -64.81 7.76
C THR A 2 -31.22 -63.38 8.22
N THR A 3 -30.24 -62.73 8.85
CA THR A 3 -30.36 -61.37 9.39
C THR A 3 -29.82 -60.37 8.37
N THR A 4 -30.66 -59.47 7.87
CA THR A 4 -30.25 -58.39 6.95
C THR A 4 -29.96 -57.13 7.76
N SER A 5 -28.70 -56.68 7.73
CA SER A 5 -28.24 -55.43 8.36
C SER A 5 -28.44 -54.26 7.39
N PHE A 6 -29.14 -53.21 7.82
CA PHE A 6 -29.32 -51.99 7.05
C PHE A 6 -28.22 -50.97 7.41
N ILE A 7 -27.36 -50.66 6.45
CA ILE A 7 -26.37 -49.58 6.54
C ILE A 7 -27.12 -48.25 6.43
N ARG A 8 -27.09 -47.44 7.49
CA ARG A 8 -27.54 -46.04 7.46
C ARG A 8 -26.40 -45.17 6.91
N VAL A 9 -26.55 -44.69 5.68
CA VAL A 9 -25.66 -43.67 5.13
C VAL A 9 -26.14 -42.30 5.64
N ALA A 10 -25.43 -41.73 6.60
CA ALA A 10 -25.61 -40.34 7.01
C ALA A 10 -24.79 -39.45 6.06
N VAL A 11 -25.47 -38.73 5.17
CA VAL A 11 -24.85 -37.70 4.33
C VAL A 11 -24.69 -36.43 5.17
N VAL A 12 -23.47 -36.14 5.59
CA VAL A 12 -23.11 -34.87 6.25
C VAL A 12 -22.85 -33.84 5.15
N CYS A 13 -23.80 -32.93 4.92
CA CYS A 13 -23.62 -31.77 4.06
C CYS A 13 -22.78 -30.72 4.80
N SER A 14 -21.47 -30.70 4.55
CA SER A 14 -20.59 -29.62 4.99
C SER A 14 -20.85 -28.37 4.13
N LEU A 15 -21.58 -27.40 4.69
CA LEU A 15 -21.71 -26.06 4.14
C LEU A 15 -20.35 -25.34 4.22
N LEU A 16 -19.61 -25.35 3.12
CA LEU A 16 -18.44 -24.50 2.93
C LEU A 16 -18.93 -23.05 2.73
N PHE A 17 -19.07 -22.31 3.83
CA PHE A 17 -19.14 -20.86 3.77
C PHE A 17 -17.78 -20.33 3.30
N THR A 18 -17.65 -20.11 1.99
CA THR A 18 -16.60 -19.24 1.46
C THR A 18 -16.95 -17.80 1.87
N ALA A 19 -16.49 -17.38 3.05
CA ALA A 19 -16.47 -15.97 3.37
C ALA A 19 -15.60 -15.27 2.31
N PRO A 20 -16.04 -14.15 1.70
CA PRO A 20 -15.16 -13.36 0.86
C PRO A 20 -13.97 -12.94 1.73
N VAL A 21 -12.76 -13.27 1.29
CA VAL A 21 -11.55 -12.71 1.88
C VAL A 21 -11.57 -11.23 1.52
N ALA A 22 -12.18 -10.41 2.37
CA ALA A 22 -11.92 -8.99 2.35
C ALA A 22 -10.42 -8.85 2.61
N TRP A 23 -9.67 -8.38 1.61
CA TRP A 23 -8.27 -8.01 1.84
C TRP A 23 -8.29 -6.81 2.78
N ALA A 24 -8.08 -7.10 4.07
CA ALA A 24 -7.79 -6.08 5.05
C ALA A 24 -6.52 -5.33 4.61
N ALA A 25 -6.43 -4.05 4.95
CA ALA A 25 -5.19 -3.29 4.79
C ALA A 25 -4.02 -4.07 5.38
N GLU A 26 -2.83 -3.83 4.82
CA GLU A 26 -1.63 -4.47 5.30
C GLU A 26 -1.42 -4.18 6.80
N PRO A 27 -0.92 -5.12 7.63
CA PRO A 27 -0.83 -4.93 9.08
C PRO A 27 0.03 -3.73 9.52
N TRP A 28 0.92 -3.26 8.65
CA TRP A 28 1.78 -2.10 8.86
C TRP A 28 1.12 -0.77 8.43
N ALA A 29 -0.05 -0.82 7.81
CA ALA A 29 -0.82 0.35 7.41
C ALA A 29 -1.36 1.13 8.61
N ASP A 30 -1.91 2.33 8.38
CA ASP A 30 -2.52 3.11 9.45
C ASP A 30 -3.83 2.48 9.94
N VAL A 31 -3.80 1.89 11.14
CA VAL A 31 -4.98 1.29 11.78
C VAL A 31 -6.11 2.28 12.05
N LYS A 32 -5.82 3.59 12.10
CA LYS A 32 -6.85 4.64 12.26
C LYS A 32 -7.65 4.84 10.97
N PHE A 33 -7.11 4.41 9.83
CA PHE A 33 -7.81 4.41 8.56
C PHE A 33 -8.19 2.96 8.23
N ALA A 34 -9.35 2.52 8.75
CA ALA A 34 -9.92 1.24 8.33
C ALA A 34 -10.13 1.27 6.81
N PRO A 35 -9.76 0.22 6.06
CA PRO A 35 -10.01 0.15 4.62
C PRO A 35 -11.49 0.41 4.37
N GLN A 36 -11.79 1.41 3.55
CA GLN A 36 -13.14 1.63 3.07
C GLN A 36 -13.43 0.59 1.99
N ASP A 37 -14.64 0.04 1.98
CA ASP A 37 -15.11 -0.79 0.87
C ASP A 37 -14.89 -0.03 -0.45
N GLY A 38 -14.20 -0.67 -1.41
CA GLY A 38 -13.87 -0.07 -2.69
C GLY A 38 -12.54 0.71 -2.74
N LEU A 39 -11.73 0.70 -1.69
CA LEU A 39 -10.36 1.25 -1.75
C LEU A 39 -9.48 0.43 -2.71
N GLU A 40 -9.07 1.05 -3.81
CA GLU A 40 -8.28 0.37 -4.84
C GLU A 40 -6.76 0.60 -4.72
N LEU A 41 -6.28 1.66 -4.09
CA LEU A 41 -4.84 1.87 -3.93
C LEU A 41 -4.61 2.80 -2.75
N TRP A 42 -3.64 2.47 -1.90
CA TRP A 42 -3.23 3.34 -0.82
C TRP A 42 -1.72 3.46 -0.74
N LEU A 43 -1.23 4.64 -1.13
CA LEU A 43 0.17 5.01 -1.11
C LEU A 43 0.38 6.09 -0.05
N ASP A 44 1.10 5.74 1.03
CA ASP A 44 1.42 6.64 2.14
C ASP A 44 2.93 6.65 2.39
N ALA A 45 3.55 7.83 2.25
CA ALA A 45 4.99 7.99 2.39
C ALA A 45 5.43 7.82 3.86
N SER A 46 4.56 8.15 4.82
CA SER A 46 4.84 7.97 6.25
C SER A 46 4.93 6.50 6.66
N ARG A 47 4.38 5.59 5.84
CA ARG A 47 4.34 4.14 6.09
C ARG A 47 5.43 3.35 5.39
N ILE A 48 6.26 3.98 4.56
CA ILE A 48 7.35 3.30 3.82
C ILE A 48 8.30 2.57 4.76
N ALA A 49 8.67 3.16 5.90
CA ALA A 49 9.56 2.52 6.86
C ALA A 49 8.96 1.22 7.42
N ALA A 50 7.68 1.25 7.81
CA ALA A 50 6.97 0.10 8.37
C ALA A 50 6.75 -1.00 7.33
N ALA A 51 6.39 -0.64 6.08
CA ALA A 51 6.26 -1.60 4.99
C ALA A 51 7.57 -2.33 4.70
N ARG A 52 8.68 -1.56 4.60
CA ARG A 52 10.00 -2.13 4.37
C ARG A 52 10.48 -3.01 5.51
N GLU A 53 10.14 -2.67 6.75
CA GLU A 53 10.43 -3.52 7.91
C GLU A 53 9.66 -4.85 7.85
N ALA A 54 8.37 -4.81 7.49
CA ALA A 54 7.56 -6.01 7.31
C ALA A 54 8.17 -6.97 6.26
N ASP A 55 8.70 -6.41 5.18
CA ASP A 55 9.36 -7.17 4.10
C ASP A 55 10.88 -7.37 4.31
N LYS A 56 11.41 -6.97 5.47
CA LYS A 56 12.84 -7.09 5.84
C LYS A 56 13.79 -6.43 4.84
N LEU A 57 13.34 -5.35 4.22
CA LEU A 57 14.11 -4.56 3.28
C LEU A 57 15.01 -3.54 4.00
N PRO A 58 16.13 -3.09 3.39
CA PRO A 58 17.00 -2.07 3.98
C PRO A 58 16.25 -0.78 4.29
N LYS A 59 16.57 -0.14 5.43
CA LYS A 59 16.01 1.18 5.79
C LYS A 59 16.46 2.24 4.79
N LEU A 60 15.58 3.20 4.52
CA LEU A 60 15.88 4.38 3.71
C LEU A 60 16.02 5.60 4.61
N LYS A 61 16.92 6.51 4.23
CA LYS A 61 17.07 7.84 4.83
C LYS A 61 16.52 8.92 3.90
N SER A 62 16.36 10.12 4.43
CA SER A 62 16.00 11.29 3.62
C SER A 62 17.02 11.50 2.49
N GLY A 63 16.52 11.71 1.28
CA GLY A 63 17.29 11.86 0.04
C GLY A 63 17.52 10.57 -0.75
N ASP A 64 17.25 9.39 -0.17
CA ASP A 64 17.37 8.12 -0.89
C ASP A 64 16.32 7.99 -1.99
N ARG A 65 16.67 7.29 -3.07
CA ARG A 65 15.74 6.94 -4.14
C ARG A 65 14.81 5.81 -3.74
N LEU A 66 13.56 5.89 -4.16
CA LEU A 66 12.56 4.86 -3.91
C LEU A 66 12.28 4.03 -5.17
N THR A 67 12.72 2.77 -5.17
CA THR A 67 12.43 1.80 -6.24
C THR A 67 10.99 1.27 -6.18
N GLU A 68 10.41 1.17 -4.99
CA GLU A 68 9.10 0.55 -4.76
C GLU A 68 8.36 1.25 -3.62
N TRP A 69 7.12 1.67 -3.89
CA TRP A 69 6.20 2.18 -2.89
C TRP A 69 5.11 1.13 -2.65
N HIS A 70 5.08 0.64 -1.41
CA HIS A 70 4.21 -0.45 -1.02
C HIS A 70 2.76 0.07 -0.90
N ASP A 71 1.84 -0.76 -1.37
CA ASP A 71 0.41 -0.51 -1.35
C ASP A 71 -0.16 -1.01 -0.04
N ALA A 72 -0.69 -0.09 0.75
CA ALA A 72 -1.25 -0.35 2.07
C ALA A 72 -2.70 -0.88 1.99
N SER A 73 -3.34 -0.90 0.81
CA SER A 73 -4.76 -1.26 0.68
C SER A 73 -5.05 -2.75 0.90
N GLY A 74 -4.02 -3.60 1.05
CA GLY A 74 -4.14 -5.06 1.13
C GLY A 74 -4.23 -5.75 -0.24
N ALA A 75 -4.33 -4.99 -1.33
CA ALA A 75 -4.41 -5.54 -2.67
C ALA A 75 -3.06 -5.77 -3.35
N LYS A 76 -1.97 -5.40 -2.65
CA LYS A 76 -0.57 -5.63 -3.05
C LYS A 76 -0.23 -5.06 -4.43
N ARG A 77 -0.83 -3.91 -4.79
CA ARG A 77 -0.56 -3.18 -6.03
C ARG A 77 0.60 -2.21 -5.85
N HIS A 78 1.75 -2.73 -5.43
CA HIS A 78 2.95 -1.93 -5.21
C HIS A 78 3.35 -1.24 -6.52
N VAL A 79 3.71 0.04 -6.44
CA VAL A 79 4.17 0.81 -7.60
C VAL A 79 5.69 0.85 -7.59
N THR A 80 6.30 0.68 -8.77
CA THR A 80 7.74 0.49 -8.90
C THR A 80 8.34 1.36 -9.99
N GLN A 81 9.66 1.57 -9.91
CA GLN A 81 10.49 2.14 -10.95
C GLN A 81 11.84 1.43 -11.01
N GLY A 82 12.10 0.74 -12.11
CA GLY A 82 13.31 -0.04 -12.29
C GLY A 82 14.53 0.77 -12.72
N ASP A 83 14.33 1.93 -13.36
CA ASP A 83 15.43 2.82 -13.77
C ASP A 83 15.82 3.75 -12.62
N PRO A 84 17.03 3.62 -12.03
CA PRO A 84 17.46 4.48 -10.92
C PRO A 84 17.47 5.97 -11.25
N LYS A 85 17.55 6.35 -12.53
CA LYS A 85 17.52 7.77 -12.91
C LYS A 85 16.14 8.39 -12.80
N LYS A 86 15.07 7.58 -12.85
CA LYS A 86 13.66 7.99 -12.86
C LYS A 86 12.94 7.74 -11.53
N GLN A 87 13.71 7.43 -10.49
CA GLN A 87 13.18 7.08 -9.18
C GLN A 87 13.01 8.35 -8.34
N PRO A 88 11.80 8.62 -7.83
CA PRO A 88 11.59 9.72 -6.92
C PRO A 88 12.39 9.52 -5.62
N LYS A 89 12.66 10.62 -4.93
CA LYS A 89 13.40 10.62 -3.67
C LYS A 89 12.45 10.64 -2.47
N LEU A 90 12.72 9.82 -1.47
CA LEU A 90 12.07 9.90 -0.17
C LEU A 90 12.68 11.07 0.62
N VAL A 91 11.87 12.05 1.00
CA VAL A 91 12.34 13.26 1.68
C VAL A 91 11.59 13.44 2.99
N GLN A 92 12.34 13.71 4.05
CA GLN A 92 11.80 14.11 5.34
C GLN A 92 11.48 15.61 5.33
N VAL A 93 10.28 15.98 5.76
CA VAL A 93 9.79 17.37 5.83
C VAL A 93 9.36 17.72 7.24
N GLY A 94 9.38 19.01 7.58
CA GLY A 94 9.19 19.46 8.97
C GLY A 94 10.51 19.47 9.75
N SER A 95 10.50 20.13 10.90
CA SER A 95 11.66 20.25 11.78
C SER A 95 11.38 19.54 13.09
N ALA A 96 12.38 18.79 13.57
CA ALA A 96 12.39 18.25 14.93
C ALA A 96 12.72 19.32 15.99
N ASP A 97 12.78 20.59 15.60
CA ASP A 97 13.03 21.70 16.52
C ASP A 97 11.90 21.78 17.56
N ALA A 98 12.29 21.65 18.83
CA ALA A 98 11.41 21.71 19.99
C ALA A 98 10.70 23.07 20.15
N ALA A 99 11.14 24.11 19.43
CA ALA A 99 10.47 25.42 19.39
C ALA A 99 9.32 25.49 18.36
N SER A 100 9.14 24.48 17.50
CA SER A 100 8.03 24.45 16.53
C SER A 100 6.70 24.14 17.22
N SER A 101 5.68 24.95 16.97
CA SER A 101 4.28 24.68 17.36
C SER A 101 3.64 23.50 16.62
N SER A 102 4.36 22.89 15.68
CA SER A 102 3.98 21.65 15.00
C SER A 102 5.24 20.79 14.86
N PRO A 103 5.55 19.96 15.87
CA PRO A 103 6.78 19.15 15.93
C PRO A 103 6.74 17.92 15.02
N GLU A 104 5.78 17.84 14.10
CA GLU A 104 5.60 16.65 13.28
C GLU A 104 6.57 16.65 12.11
N VAL A 105 7.46 15.67 12.16
CA VAL A 105 8.33 15.32 11.05
C VAL A 105 7.56 14.37 10.13
N GLY A 106 7.29 14.83 8.91
CA GLY A 106 6.60 14.06 7.88
C GLY A 106 7.56 13.45 6.87
N TRP A 107 7.04 12.54 6.05
CA TRP A 107 7.75 11.97 4.91
C TRP A 107 6.95 12.23 3.63
N VAL A 108 7.65 12.60 2.56
CA VAL A 108 7.07 12.82 1.24
C VAL A 108 7.93 12.16 0.18
N LEU A 109 7.31 11.85 -0.96
CA LEU A 109 8.05 11.54 -2.17
C LEU A 109 8.21 12.79 -3.01
N ARG A 110 9.46 13.07 -3.38
CA ARG A 110 9.82 14.18 -4.26
C ARG A 110 10.09 13.63 -5.65
N PHE A 111 9.31 14.11 -6.59
CA PHE A 111 9.50 13.95 -8.02
C PHE A 111 10.22 15.22 -8.52
N ASP A 112 11.25 15.06 -9.34
CA ASP A 112 12.03 16.18 -9.87
C ASP A 112 11.29 17.05 -10.90
N GLY A 113 10.24 16.51 -11.52
CA GLY A 113 9.44 17.20 -12.52
C GLY A 113 9.90 16.96 -13.96
N GLU A 114 10.93 16.14 -14.18
CA GLU A 114 11.44 15.81 -15.51
C GLU A 114 11.04 14.37 -15.91
N ASP A 115 11.51 13.35 -15.19
CA ASP A 115 11.29 11.95 -15.58
C ASP A 115 10.95 10.99 -14.42
N ASP A 116 10.96 11.48 -13.18
CA ASP A 116 10.61 10.70 -12.01
C ASP A 116 9.15 10.20 -12.09
N HIS A 117 8.96 8.88 -11.95
CA HIS A 117 7.62 8.28 -11.86
C HIS A 117 7.66 6.92 -11.19
N LEU A 118 6.52 6.50 -10.64
CA LEU A 118 6.27 5.13 -10.17
C LEU A 118 5.08 4.57 -10.95
N ARG A 119 5.12 3.28 -11.27
CA ARG A 119 4.04 2.62 -12.01
C ARG A 119 3.78 1.21 -11.52
N VAL A 120 2.55 0.76 -11.71
CA VAL A 120 2.18 -0.65 -11.60
C VAL A 120 1.81 -1.15 -12.99
N LEU A 121 2.32 -2.33 -13.35
CA LEU A 121 2.05 -2.96 -14.65
C LEU A 121 1.06 -4.11 -14.48
N GLY A 122 0.32 -4.43 -15.54
CA GLY A 122 -0.53 -5.63 -15.57
C GLY A 122 -1.75 -5.58 -14.66
N VAL A 123 -2.22 -4.39 -14.27
CA VAL A 123 -3.45 -4.24 -13.48
C VAL A 123 -4.65 -4.66 -14.33
N LYS A 124 -5.16 -5.88 -14.09
CA LYS A 124 -6.36 -6.44 -14.75
C LYS A 124 -7.64 -5.93 -14.10
N ARG A 125 -7.75 -4.62 -13.92
CA ARG A 125 -8.90 -3.96 -13.29
C ARG A 125 -9.33 -2.80 -14.17
N LYS A 126 -10.60 -2.77 -14.55
CA LYS A 126 -11.21 -1.61 -15.20
C LYS A 126 -11.94 -0.80 -14.13
N LEU A 127 -11.49 0.42 -13.91
CA LEU A 127 -12.21 1.41 -13.10
C LEU A 127 -13.00 2.29 -14.07
N THR A 128 -14.33 2.16 -14.07
CA THR A 128 -15.20 3.04 -14.88
C THR A 128 -15.37 4.40 -14.23
N ASP A 129 -15.39 4.40 -12.90
CA ASP A 129 -15.58 5.55 -12.03
C ASP A 129 -14.63 5.39 -10.84
N PHE A 130 -13.91 6.44 -10.49
CA PHE A 130 -13.04 6.43 -9.32
C PHE A 130 -12.90 7.84 -8.75
N THR A 131 -12.54 7.91 -7.48
CA THR A 131 -12.14 9.15 -6.81
C THR A 131 -10.67 9.04 -6.44
N LEU A 132 -9.90 10.10 -6.72
CA LEU A 132 -8.50 10.21 -6.31
C LEU A 132 -8.37 11.27 -5.24
N PHE A 133 -7.82 10.89 -4.09
CA PHE A 133 -7.35 11.81 -3.07
C PHE A 133 -5.85 11.94 -3.18
N LEU A 134 -5.36 13.16 -3.38
CA LEU A 134 -3.94 13.44 -3.52
C LEU A 134 -3.54 14.53 -2.52
N VAL A 135 -2.55 14.22 -1.69
CA VAL A 135 -1.86 15.21 -0.86
C VAL A 135 -0.52 15.51 -1.52
N ALA A 136 -0.44 16.66 -2.17
CA ALA A 136 0.76 17.11 -2.85
C ALA A 136 0.96 18.61 -2.62
N ALA A 137 2.22 19.02 -2.58
CA ALA A 137 2.60 20.42 -2.54
C ALA A 137 3.67 20.67 -3.61
N PRO A 138 3.57 21.76 -4.38
CA PRO A 138 4.67 22.16 -5.26
C PRO A 138 5.88 22.51 -4.40
N HIS A 139 7.04 21.95 -4.73
CA HIS A 139 8.30 22.29 -4.05
C HIS A 139 8.98 23.47 -4.72
N SER A 140 9.17 23.38 -6.04
CA SER A 140 9.74 24.42 -6.88
C SER A 140 9.35 24.16 -8.33
N ASN A 141 9.06 25.23 -9.09
CA ASN A 141 8.76 25.15 -10.52
C ASN A 141 9.79 25.94 -11.33
N PHE A 142 11.06 25.88 -10.93
CA PHE A 142 12.09 26.63 -11.64
C PHE A 142 12.28 26.14 -13.07
N GLY A 143 11.84 24.91 -13.38
CA GLY A 143 12.28 24.23 -14.60
C GLY A 143 13.80 24.03 -14.58
N ASP A 144 14.28 23.12 -15.38
CA ASP A 144 15.59 23.31 -16.00
C ASP A 144 15.37 23.94 -17.38
#